data_AF-A0A356AVA0-F1
#
_entry.id   AF-A0A356AVA0-F1
#
_cell.length_a   1.000
_cell.length_b   1.000
_cell.length_c   1.000
_cell.angle_alpha   90.00
_cell.angle_beta   90.00
_cell.angle_gamma   90.00
#
_symmetry.space_group_name_H-M   'P 1'
#
loop_
_entity.id
_entity.type
_entity.pdbx_description
1 polymer ?
#
loop_
_entity_poly.entity_id
_entity_poly.type
_entity_poly.pdbx_seq_one_letter_code
_entity_poly.pdbx_strand_id
1 'polypeptide(L)'
;MKKFLVFLVVISILMSFVACKGSEGNPDITTVPGATTTEVNPFEEFMEITWLAQLNADYQDGRWDELELEEVFNVDLQVWAMDSRQGEQMASLVAAGEIPDYFFMPTAPRQPLDMYNEKLIRSIPLSYFRDYVPGYYEVLEQQPIGFSYNLIPGTTDEYLGFTQVDMRSCTYFYDSTCINLDWLESVGYTIDNLQEATQSAEDYKEYNDNIYFAEGGFTFDEMNDIMKKFTEDDPDGNGEDDTYGIASECQWKLGKPNTIRFIRIR
;
A
#
# COMPACT_ATOMS: atom_id res chain seq x y z
N MET A 1 -11.37 -60.51 -7.71
CA MET A 1 -10.87 -59.13 -7.93
C MET A 1 -10.11 -58.57 -6.73
N LYS A 2 -10.63 -58.60 -5.49
CA LYS A 2 -9.90 -58.09 -4.31
C LYS A 2 -8.60 -58.85 -3.95
N LYS A 3 -8.53 -60.17 -4.15
CA LYS A 3 -7.31 -60.97 -3.91
C LYS A 3 -6.23 -60.81 -4.99
N PHE A 4 -6.61 -60.39 -6.21
CA PHE A 4 -5.69 -60.14 -7.31
C PHE A 4 -5.05 -58.75 -7.19
N LEU A 5 -5.81 -57.78 -6.67
CA LEU A 5 -5.35 -56.42 -6.38
C LEU A 5 -4.28 -56.39 -5.26
N VAL A 6 -4.46 -57.18 -4.20
CA VAL A 6 -3.49 -57.27 -3.10
C VAL A 6 -2.17 -57.89 -3.55
N PHE A 7 -2.21 -58.87 -4.46
CA PHE A 7 -1.00 -59.49 -5.00
C PHE A 7 -0.19 -58.53 -5.88
N LEU A 8 -0.86 -57.62 -6.58
CA LEU A 8 -0.25 -56.61 -7.45
C LEU A 8 0.41 -55.47 -6.64
N VAL A 9 -0.19 -55.08 -5.51
CA VAL A 9 0.39 -54.08 -4.60
C VAL A 9 1.65 -54.62 -3.90
N VAL A 10 1.65 -55.89 -3.48
CA VAL A 10 2.81 -56.51 -2.83
C VAL A 10 4.00 -56.68 -3.78
N ILE A 11 3.77 -56.95 -5.07
CA ILE A 11 4.84 -57.03 -6.07
C ILE A 11 5.44 -55.65 -6.39
N SER A 12 4.64 -54.57 -6.34
CA SER A 12 5.16 -53.20 -6.59
C SER A 12 6.06 -52.68 -5.46
N ILE A 13 5.85 -53.14 -4.22
CA ILE A 13 6.66 -52.72 -3.05
C ILE A 13 8.00 -53.48 -2.98
N LEU A 14 8.10 -54.65 -3.62
CA LEU A 14 9.31 -55.48 -3.64
C LEU A 14 10.32 -55.08 -4.74
N MET A 15 9.96 -54.23 -5.70
CA MET A 15 10.89 -53.74 -6.73
C MET A 15 11.64 -52.45 -6.37
N SER A 16 11.35 -51.83 -5.21
CA SER A 16 11.98 -50.55 -4.81
C SER A 16 13.28 -50.68 -4.01
N PHE A 17 13.83 -51.88 -3.85
CA PHE A 17 15.05 -52.11 -3.04
C PHE A 17 16.23 -52.75 -3.77
N VAL A 18 16.26 -52.73 -5.12
CA VAL A 18 17.40 -53.25 -5.90
C VAL A 18 17.83 -52.25 -6.98
N ALA A 19 18.65 -51.27 -6.60
CA ALA A 19 19.58 -50.49 -7.43
C ALA A 19 20.32 -49.53 -6.48
N CYS A 20 21.65 -49.48 -6.31
CA CYS A 20 22.78 -50.13 -6.93
C CYS A 20 23.88 -50.30 -5.85
N LYS A 21 24.59 -51.43 -5.90
CA LYS A 21 25.83 -51.68 -5.16
C LYS A 21 26.98 -51.73 -6.18
N GLY A 22 28.01 -50.93 -5.99
CA GLY A 22 29.27 -50.92 -6.75
C GLY A 22 29.91 -49.52 -6.66
N SER A 23 31.19 -49.31 -6.40
CA SER A 23 32.35 -50.17 -6.18
C SER A 23 33.39 -49.35 -5.40
N GLU A 24 34.17 -49.99 -4.53
CA GLU A 24 35.29 -49.37 -3.80
C GLU A 24 36.44 -48.99 -4.75
N GLY A 25 36.99 -47.78 -4.56
CA GLY A 25 38.23 -47.28 -5.12
C GLY A 25 38.79 -46.16 -4.22
N ASN A 26 40.01 -46.37 -3.72
CA ASN A 26 40.75 -45.57 -2.73
C ASN A 26 41.08 -44.13 -3.26
N PRO A 27 41.33 -43.12 -2.39
CA PRO A 27 41.33 -41.72 -2.76
C PRO A 27 42.69 -41.28 -3.33
N ASP A 28 42.67 -40.46 -4.38
CA ASP A 28 43.82 -39.69 -4.82
C ASP A 28 43.56 -38.21 -4.56
N ILE A 29 44.58 -37.53 -4.05
CA ILE A 29 44.51 -36.20 -3.44
C ILE A 29 44.44 -35.15 -4.56
N THR A 30 43.27 -34.52 -4.74
CA THR A 30 43.13 -33.30 -5.55
C THR A 30 43.61 -32.08 -4.79
N THR A 31 44.65 -31.44 -5.32
CA THR A 31 44.89 -30.00 -5.14
C THR A 31 43.94 -29.26 -6.08
N VAL A 32 42.93 -28.58 -5.52
CA VAL A 32 41.99 -27.74 -6.28
C VAL A 32 42.47 -26.29 -6.25
N PRO A 33 42.73 -25.64 -7.40
CA PRO A 33 42.88 -24.20 -7.46
C PRO A 33 41.51 -23.51 -7.41
N GLY A 34 41.38 -22.50 -6.55
CA GLY A 34 40.44 -21.38 -6.63
C GLY A 34 38.98 -21.72 -6.95
N ALA A 35 38.16 -21.92 -5.92
CA ALA A 35 36.71 -21.83 -6.06
C ALA A 35 36.34 -20.41 -6.51
N THR A 36 36.01 -20.27 -7.79
CA THR A 36 35.21 -19.15 -8.26
C THR A 36 33.79 -19.48 -7.84
N THR A 37 33.26 -18.74 -6.88
CA THR A 37 31.86 -18.84 -6.47
C THR A 37 31.02 -18.50 -7.70
N THR A 38 30.41 -19.52 -8.32
CA THR A 38 29.36 -19.29 -9.30
C THR A 38 28.20 -18.66 -8.55
N GLU A 39 27.93 -17.39 -8.80
CA GLU A 39 26.72 -16.73 -8.35
C GLU A 39 25.55 -17.49 -9.00
N VAL A 40 24.80 -18.25 -8.19
CA VAL A 40 23.61 -18.97 -8.68
C VAL A 40 22.62 -17.89 -9.07
N ASN A 41 22.27 -17.79 -10.34
CA ASN A 41 21.25 -16.84 -10.78
C ASN A 41 19.92 -17.21 -10.11
N PRO A 42 19.38 -16.36 -9.21
CA PRO A 42 18.13 -16.69 -8.52
C PRO A 42 16.91 -16.71 -9.47
N PHE A 43 17.09 -16.30 -10.73
CA PHE A 43 16.05 -16.23 -11.77
C PHE A 43 16.28 -17.22 -12.93
N GLU A 44 17.05 -18.29 -12.73
CA GLU A 44 17.32 -19.26 -13.82
C GLU A 44 16.05 -20.02 -14.25
N GLU A 45 15.05 -20.14 -13.37
CA GLU A 45 13.75 -20.70 -13.69
C GLU A 45 12.78 -19.60 -14.13
N PHE A 46 12.35 -19.67 -15.39
CA PHE A 46 11.28 -18.83 -15.92
C PHE A 46 9.95 -19.17 -15.24
N MET A 47 9.23 -18.15 -14.76
CA MET A 47 7.93 -18.32 -14.12
C MET A 47 6.91 -17.28 -14.59
N GLU A 48 5.66 -17.71 -14.65
CA GLU A 48 4.50 -16.85 -14.91
C GLU A 48 3.93 -16.38 -13.55
N ILE A 49 3.64 -15.09 -13.42
CA ILE A 49 3.10 -14.47 -12.19
C ILE A 49 1.84 -13.70 -12.56
N THR A 50 0.71 -14.10 -11.98
CA THR A 50 -0.55 -13.36 -12.13
C THR A 50 -0.60 -12.15 -11.19
N TRP A 51 -0.99 -10.99 -11.72
CA TRP A 51 -0.88 -9.72 -11.00
C TRP A 51 -2.15 -8.88 -11.08
N LEU A 52 -2.61 -8.39 -9.93
CA LEU A 52 -3.77 -7.50 -9.82
C LEU A 52 -3.46 -6.24 -9.03
N ALA A 53 -3.69 -5.08 -9.63
CA ALA A 53 -3.44 -3.77 -9.02
C ALA A 53 -4.70 -2.90 -8.92
N GLN A 54 -4.63 -1.84 -8.11
CA GLN A 54 -5.65 -0.80 -8.06
C GLN A 54 -5.52 0.12 -9.29
N LEU A 55 -6.63 0.65 -9.81
CA LEU A 55 -6.66 1.54 -10.98
C LEU A 55 -6.17 0.88 -12.28
N ASN A 56 -6.34 -0.43 -12.42
CA ASN A 56 -5.74 -1.20 -13.52
C ASN A 56 -6.69 -1.51 -14.69
N ALA A 57 -7.83 -0.82 -14.79
CA ALA A 57 -8.80 -1.04 -15.88
C ALA A 57 -8.26 -0.69 -17.27
N ASP A 58 -7.41 0.34 -17.37
CA ASP A 58 -6.83 0.82 -18.62
C ASP A 58 -5.42 0.24 -18.89
N TYR A 59 -5.08 -0.86 -18.23
CA TYR A 59 -3.80 -1.53 -18.44
C TYR A 59 -3.62 -1.95 -19.90
N GLN A 60 -2.39 -1.80 -20.39
CA GLN A 60 -1.99 -2.13 -21.75
C GLN A 60 -0.84 -3.11 -21.69
N ASP A 61 -1.06 -4.28 -22.26
CA ASP A 61 -0.08 -5.34 -22.40
C ASP A 61 1.14 -4.89 -23.23
N GLY A 62 2.33 -5.29 -22.79
CA GLY A 62 3.59 -5.00 -23.47
C GLY A 62 4.05 -3.55 -23.32
N ARG A 63 3.66 -2.89 -22.24
CA ARG A 63 4.24 -1.58 -21.91
C ARG A 63 5.71 -1.72 -21.49
N TRP A 64 6.47 -0.65 -21.65
CA TRP A 64 7.91 -0.65 -21.37
C TRP A 64 8.25 -1.04 -19.93
N ASP A 65 7.41 -0.66 -18.96
CA ASP A 65 7.62 -0.91 -17.53
C ASP A 65 7.41 -2.38 -17.17
N GLU A 66 6.48 -3.06 -17.83
CA GLU A 66 6.30 -4.50 -17.71
C GLU A 66 7.44 -5.27 -18.36
N LEU A 67 7.75 -4.97 -19.63
CA LEU A 67 8.79 -5.67 -20.39
C LEU A 67 10.17 -5.57 -19.72
N GLU A 68 10.48 -4.43 -19.11
CA GLU A 68 11.71 -4.25 -18.34
C GLU A 68 11.76 -5.17 -17.10
N LEU A 69 10.65 -5.30 -16.37
CA LEU A 69 10.57 -6.19 -15.21
C LEU A 69 10.67 -7.67 -15.62
N GLU A 70 9.99 -8.05 -16.70
CA GLU A 70 10.05 -9.40 -17.26
C GLU A 70 11.47 -9.78 -17.69
N GLU A 71 12.18 -8.88 -18.37
CA GLU A 71 13.57 -9.11 -18.80
C GLU A 71 14.54 -9.20 -17.60
N VAL A 72 14.41 -8.29 -16.62
CA VAL A 72 15.31 -8.22 -15.46
C VAL A 72 15.12 -9.44 -14.55
N PHE A 73 13.88 -9.85 -14.30
CA PHE A 73 13.56 -10.91 -13.36
C PHE A 73 13.35 -12.28 -14.02
N ASN A 74 13.44 -12.35 -15.36
CA ASN A 74 13.17 -13.55 -16.15
C ASN A 74 11.80 -14.18 -15.80
N VAL A 75 10.76 -13.35 -15.76
CA VAL A 75 9.37 -13.72 -15.46
C VAL A 75 8.43 -13.26 -16.56
N ASP A 76 7.22 -13.80 -16.57
CA ASP A 76 6.11 -13.33 -17.41
C ASP A 76 4.99 -12.81 -16.49
N LEU A 77 4.66 -11.53 -16.61
CA LEU A 77 3.70 -10.85 -15.74
C LEU A 77 2.32 -10.86 -16.39
N GLN A 78 1.44 -11.74 -15.90
CA GLN A 78 0.05 -11.81 -16.35
C GLN A 78 -0.81 -10.82 -15.58
N VAL A 79 -0.77 -9.55 -16.02
CA VAL A 79 -1.48 -8.45 -15.37
C VAL A 79 -2.95 -8.40 -15.79
N TRP A 80 -3.86 -8.47 -14.82
CA TRP A 80 -5.30 -8.45 -15.10
C TRP A 80 -5.82 -7.03 -15.32
N ALA A 81 -6.30 -6.73 -16.52
CA ALA A 81 -6.90 -5.45 -16.91
C ALA A 81 -8.28 -5.21 -16.26
N MET A 82 -8.29 -5.04 -14.94
CA MET A 82 -9.49 -4.81 -14.14
C MET A 82 -9.21 -3.91 -12.95
N ASP A 83 -10.20 -3.14 -12.49
CA ASP A 83 -10.04 -2.27 -11.34
C ASP A 83 -10.45 -2.98 -10.05
N SER A 84 -9.48 -3.23 -9.18
CA SER A 84 -9.67 -3.88 -7.88
C SER A 84 -10.48 -3.07 -6.84
N ARG A 85 -10.98 -1.89 -7.23
CA ARG A 85 -11.99 -1.10 -6.50
C ARG A 85 -13.44 -1.52 -6.78
N GLN A 86 -13.66 -2.41 -7.74
CA GLN A 86 -15.00 -2.94 -8.05
C GLN A 86 -15.33 -4.15 -7.17
N GLY A 87 -15.96 -3.90 -6.03
CA GLY A 87 -16.21 -4.93 -5.01
C GLY A 87 -16.99 -6.15 -5.49
N GLU A 88 -17.99 -5.99 -6.37
CA GLU A 88 -18.77 -7.12 -6.92
C GLU A 88 -17.92 -8.05 -7.79
N GLN A 89 -17.01 -7.47 -8.58
CA GLN A 89 -16.07 -8.22 -9.41
C GLN A 89 -15.07 -8.99 -8.53
N MET A 90 -14.51 -8.32 -7.52
CA MET A 90 -13.56 -8.94 -6.58
C MET A 90 -14.21 -10.07 -5.77
N ALA A 91 -15.46 -9.87 -5.34
CA ALA A 91 -16.22 -10.91 -4.66
C ALA A 91 -16.44 -12.15 -5.53
N SER A 92 -16.68 -11.95 -6.83
CA SER A 92 -16.85 -13.04 -7.79
C SER A 92 -15.56 -13.83 -8.00
N LEU A 93 -14.42 -13.15 -8.14
CA LEU A 93 -13.10 -13.79 -8.30
C LEU A 93 -12.72 -14.61 -7.07
N VAL A 94 -12.83 -14.02 -5.88
CA VAL A 94 -12.52 -14.71 -4.61
C VAL A 94 -13.45 -15.91 -4.41
N ALA A 95 -14.74 -15.80 -4.75
CA ALA A 95 -15.68 -16.92 -4.66
C ALA A 95 -15.40 -18.03 -5.69
N ALA A 96 -14.88 -17.69 -6.87
CA ALA A 96 -14.45 -18.64 -7.90
C ALA A 96 -13.14 -19.36 -7.53
N GLY A 97 -12.39 -18.84 -6.56
CA GLY A 97 -11.05 -19.32 -6.22
C GLY A 97 -9.97 -18.87 -7.21
N GLU A 98 -10.29 -17.92 -8.09
CA GLU A 98 -9.36 -17.30 -9.04
C GLU A 98 -8.66 -16.13 -8.34
N ILE A 99 -7.68 -16.46 -7.50
CA ILE A 99 -6.88 -15.47 -6.76
C ILE A 99 -5.52 -15.35 -7.46
N PRO A 100 -5.10 -14.14 -7.83
CA PRO A 100 -3.79 -13.93 -8.45
C PRO A 100 -2.65 -14.12 -7.44
N ASP A 101 -1.44 -14.37 -7.93
CA ASP A 101 -0.24 -14.59 -7.12
C ASP A 101 0.11 -13.35 -6.28
N TYR A 102 -0.05 -12.17 -6.89
CA TYR A 102 0.02 -10.89 -6.21
C TYR A 102 -1.27 -10.09 -6.43
N PHE A 103 -1.76 -9.47 -5.36
CA PHE A 103 -2.85 -8.51 -5.47
C PHE A 103 -2.79 -7.34 -4.50
N PHE A 104 -3.30 -6.21 -4.96
CA PHE A 104 -3.76 -5.11 -4.14
C PHE A 104 -5.26 -4.87 -4.39
N MET A 105 -6.11 -5.43 -3.53
CA MET A 105 -7.57 -5.40 -3.61
C MET A 105 -8.20 -4.65 -2.42
N PRO A 106 -8.28 -3.31 -2.45
CA PRO A 106 -8.85 -2.53 -1.34
C PRO A 106 -10.35 -2.80 -1.12
N THR A 107 -11.05 -3.31 -2.13
CA THR A 107 -12.48 -3.66 -2.05
C THR A 107 -12.74 -5.16 -2.04
N ALA A 108 -11.75 -5.95 -1.61
CA ALA A 108 -11.92 -7.39 -1.39
C ALA A 108 -13.12 -7.66 -0.45
N PRO A 109 -13.87 -8.76 -0.68
CA PRO A 109 -15.04 -9.09 0.13
C PRO A 109 -14.72 -9.43 1.59
N ARG A 110 -13.44 -9.70 1.89
CA ARG A 110 -12.93 -10.13 3.20
C ARG A 110 -11.67 -9.37 3.55
N GLN A 111 -11.43 -9.23 4.85
CA GLN A 111 -10.18 -8.67 5.35
C GLN A 111 -9.03 -9.68 5.15
N PRO A 112 -7.77 -9.23 4.98
CA PRO A 112 -6.63 -10.12 4.76
C PRO A 112 -6.48 -11.23 5.81
N LEU A 113 -6.78 -10.94 7.08
CA LEU A 113 -6.72 -11.94 8.15
C LEU A 113 -7.73 -13.08 7.96
N ASP A 114 -8.94 -12.76 7.50
CA ASP A 114 -9.96 -13.77 7.21
C ASP A 114 -9.55 -14.61 5.99
N MET A 115 -9.01 -13.96 4.95
CA MET A 115 -8.47 -14.66 3.77
C MET A 115 -7.34 -15.63 4.16
N TYR A 116 -6.48 -15.25 5.11
CA TYR A 116 -5.44 -16.14 5.65
C TYR A 116 -6.03 -17.32 6.42
N ASN A 117 -7.01 -17.07 7.30
CA ASN A 117 -7.68 -18.14 8.05
C ASN A 117 -8.43 -19.12 7.13
N GLU A 118 -8.98 -18.63 6.02
CA GLU A 118 -9.64 -19.41 4.98
C GLU A 118 -8.65 -20.07 4.00
N LYS A 119 -7.34 -19.84 4.17
CA LYS A 119 -6.23 -20.37 3.33
C LYS A 119 -6.28 -19.90 1.88
N LEU A 120 -6.85 -18.72 1.65
CA LEU A 120 -6.84 -18.03 0.36
C LEU A 120 -5.52 -17.30 0.10
N ILE A 121 -4.84 -16.88 1.18
CA ILE A 121 -3.49 -16.31 1.12
C ILE A 121 -2.56 -17.05 2.08
N ARG A 122 -1.25 -16.91 1.84
CA ARG A 122 -0.19 -17.41 2.72
C ARG A 122 0.41 -16.29 3.55
N SER A 123 1.04 -16.66 4.67
CA SER A 123 1.91 -15.74 5.40
C SER A 123 3.26 -15.59 4.71
N ILE A 124 3.96 -14.51 5.07
CA ILE A 124 5.33 -14.22 4.65
C ILE A 124 6.19 -14.13 5.92
N PRO A 125 7.19 -15.01 6.10
CA PRO A 125 8.09 -14.94 7.23
C PRO A 125 8.98 -13.69 7.19
N LEU A 126 9.32 -13.14 8.35
CA LEU A 126 10.19 -11.97 8.50
C LEU A 126 11.58 -12.21 7.89
N SER A 127 12.08 -13.45 7.91
CA SER A 127 13.34 -13.81 7.27
C SER A 127 13.32 -13.54 5.77
N TYR A 128 12.18 -13.69 5.09
CA TYR A 128 12.09 -13.44 3.65
C TYR A 128 12.27 -11.96 3.33
N PHE A 129 11.78 -11.06 4.18
CA PHE A 129 12.03 -9.63 4.02
C PHE A 129 13.52 -9.32 4.13
N ARG A 130 14.23 -9.95 5.08
CA ARG A 130 15.67 -9.77 5.25
C ARG A 130 16.48 -10.36 4.09
N ASP A 131 16.13 -11.56 3.64
CA ASP A 131 16.94 -12.34 2.71
C ASP A 131 16.71 -11.94 1.25
N TYR A 132 15.45 -11.66 0.86
CA TYR A 132 15.07 -11.39 -0.53
C TYR A 132 14.77 -9.92 -0.82
N VAL A 133 14.38 -9.14 0.18
CA VAL A 133 14.03 -7.71 -0.01
C VAL A 133 14.72 -6.82 1.04
N PRO A 134 16.06 -6.87 1.17
CA PRO A 134 16.79 -6.23 2.27
C PRO A 134 16.54 -4.73 2.37
N GLY A 135 16.38 -4.02 1.24
CA GLY A 135 16.05 -2.60 1.25
C GLY A 135 14.69 -2.27 1.87
N TYR A 136 13.70 -3.16 1.71
CA TYR A 136 12.42 -3.03 2.41
C TYR A 136 12.57 -3.28 3.92
N TYR A 137 13.34 -4.30 4.29
CA TYR A 137 13.61 -4.61 5.70
C TYR A 137 14.33 -3.44 6.40
N GLU A 138 15.32 -2.80 5.76
CA GLU A 138 15.99 -1.60 6.27
C GLU A 138 15.00 -0.44 6.52
N VAL A 139 14.03 -0.24 5.62
CA VAL A 139 12.99 0.79 5.78
C VAL A 139 12.09 0.48 7.00
N LEU A 140 11.74 -0.78 7.22
CA LEU A 140 11.00 -1.18 8.43
C LEU A 140 11.83 -0.97 9.70
N GLU A 141 13.14 -1.20 9.66
CA GLU A 141 14.04 -0.93 10.80
C GLU A 141 14.14 0.57 11.12
N GLN A 142 14.12 1.43 10.10
CA GLN A 142 14.09 2.88 10.30
C GLN A 142 12.81 3.36 10.97
N GLN A 143 11.68 2.67 10.75
CA GLN A 143 10.37 3.01 11.32
C GLN A 143 9.75 1.78 11.99
N PRO A 144 10.09 1.49 13.27
CA PRO A 144 9.73 0.23 13.93
C PRO A 144 8.22 -0.08 13.97
N ILE A 145 7.36 0.93 13.85
CA ILE A 145 5.91 0.74 13.71
C ILE A 145 5.55 -0.12 12.48
N GLY A 146 6.37 -0.11 11.44
CA GLY A 146 6.21 -0.92 10.23
C GLY A 146 6.10 -2.42 10.51
N PHE A 147 6.83 -2.93 11.51
CA PHE A 147 6.76 -4.34 11.92
C PHE A 147 5.45 -4.72 12.63
N SER A 148 4.65 -3.74 13.07
CA SER A 148 3.33 -4.02 13.66
C SER A 148 2.24 -4.16 12.60
N TYR A 149 2.41 -3.55 11.43
CA TYR A 149 1.45 -3.61 10.34
C TYR A 149 1.49 -4.98 9.66
N ASN A 150 0.31 -5.52 9.34
CA ASN A 150 0.12 -6.82 8.71
C ASN A 150 0.69 -8.03 9.50
N LEU A 151 1.21 -7.84 10.71
CA LEU A 151 1.64 -8.93 11.58
C LEU A 151 0.44 -9.81 11.95
N ILE A 152 0.57 -11.12 11.79
CA ILE A 152 -0.51 -12.06 12.14
C ILE A 152 -0.70 -12.05 13.67
N PRO A 153 -1.93 -11.84 14.17
CA PRO A 153 -2.18 -11.82 15.60
C PRO A 153 -1.66 -13.07 16.31
N GLY A 154 -0.86 -12.87 17.36
CA GLY A 154 -0.26 -13.96 18.13
C GLY A 154 1.06 -14.51 17.58
N THR A 155 1.58 -13.96 16.48
CA THR A 155 2.91 -14.26 15.95
C THR A 155 3.86 -13.10 16.16
N THR A 156 5.17 -13.33 15.95
CA THR A 156 6.22 -12.30 16.05
C THR A 156 6.94 -12.05 14.73
N ASP A 157 6.76 -12.93 13.76
CA ASP A 157 7.60 -13.05 12.57
C ASP A 157 6.82 -13.47 11.33
N GLU A 158 5.49 -13.53 11.36
CA GLU A 158 4.65 -13.95 10.23
C GLU A 158 3.71 -12.81 9.81
N TYR A 159 3.77 -12.42 8.54
CA TYR A 159 3.05 -11.26 8.01
C TYR A 159 2.04 -11.66 6.95
N LEU A 160 0.90 -10.97 6.88
CA LEU A 160 -0.16 -11.18 5.89
C LEU A 160 0.20 -10.62 4.50
N GLY A 161 1.19 -9.74 4.40
CA GLY A 161 1.60 -9.11 3.16
C GLY A 161 2.64 -8.01 3.37
N PHE A 162 3.04 -7.37 2.27
CA PHE A 162 3.92 -6.21 2.31
C PHE A 162 3.18 -4.98 2.84
N THR A 163 3.80 -4.26 3.77
CA THR A 163 3.30 -2.98 4.26
C THR A 163 3.88 -1.88 3.38
N GLN A 164 3.02 -1.08 2.77
CA GLN A 164 3.49 0.12 2.10
C GLN A 164 4.02 1.11 3.14
N VAL A 165 5.30 1.46 3.05
CA VAL A 165 5.91 2.50 3.88
C VAL A 165 6.15 3.73 3.01
N ASP A 166 5.41 4.81 3.28
CA ASP A 166 5.57 6.08 2.59
C ASP A 166 5.92 7.19 3.59
N MET A 167 7.17 7.66 3.54
CA MET A 167 7.64 8.76 4.40
C MET A 167 6.89 10.08 4.17
N ARG A 168 6.28 10.28 2.99
CA ARG A 168 5.46 11.47 2.70
C ARG A 168 4.23 11.50 3.61
N SER A 169 3.57 10.35 3.78
CA SER A 169 2.36 10.24 4.61
C SER A 169 2.64 10.44 6.11
N CYS A 170 3.87 10.19 6.57
CA CYS A 170 4.26 10.45 7.96
C CYS A 170 4.55 11.93 8.26
N THR A 171 4.75 12.76 7.22
CA THR A 171 5.15 14.16 7.37
C THR A 171 4.01 15.13 7.05
N TYR A 172 3.00 14.68 6.30
CA TYR A 172 1.91 15.52 5.82
C TYR A 172 0.56 14.97 6.30
N PHE A 173 -0.10 15.72 7.16
CA PHE A 173 -1.52 15.51 7.42
C PHE A 173 -2.29 15.89 6.16
N TYR A 174 -3.10 14.95 5.65
CA TYR A 174 -3.82 15.07 4.39
C TYR A 174 -4.90 16.17 4.43
N ASP A 175 -5.34 16.53 5.63
CA ASP A 175 -6.43 17.47 5.85
C ASP A 175 -5.96 18.68 6.64
N SER A 176 -6.31 19.85 6.14
CA SER A 176 -6.16 21.12 6.85
C SER A 176 -7.50 21.82 6.84
N THR A 177 -7.99 22.18 8.03
CA THR A 177 -9.18 23.04 8.14
C THR A 177 -8.83 24.39 7.56
N CYS A 178 -9.56 24.78 6.51
CA CYS A 178 -9.47 26.08 5.89
C CYS A 178 -10.73 26.88 6.23
N ILE A 179 -10.58 28.12 6.68
CA ILE A 179 -11.70 29.03 6.99
C ILE A 179 -11.56 30.28 6.14
N ASN A 180 -12.67 30.78 5.58
CA ASN A 180 -12.70 32.06 4.89
C ASN A 180 -12.48 33.19 5.92
N LEU A 181 -11.38 33.92 5.79
CA LEU A 181 -10.98 34.92 6.77
C LEU A 181 -11.91 36.14 6.77
N ASP A 182 -12.35 36.61 5.60
CA ASP A 182 -13.21 37.79 5.51
C ASP A 182 -14.62 37.47 6.08
N TRP A 183 -15.11 36.25 5.87
CA TRP A 183 -16.35 35.77 6.49
C TRP A 183 -16.21 35.62 8.00
N LEU A 184 -15.08 35.10 8.47
CA LEU A 184 -14.82 34.96 9.91
C LEU A 184 -14.84 36.32 10.62
N GLU A 185 -14.21 37.33 10.01
CA GLU A 185 -14.20 38.71 10.50
C GLU A 185 -15.61 39.33 10.47
N SER A 186 -16.41 39.06 9.43
CA SER A 186 -17.78 39.60 9.32
C SER A 186 -18.72 39.06 10.41
N VAL A 187 -18.56 37.80 10.82
CA VAL A 187 -19.36 37.17 11.88
C VAL A 187 -18.81 37.43 13.31
N GLY A 188 -17.77 38.26 13.41
CA GLY A 188 -17.25 38.79 14.68
C GLY A 188 -16.15 37.95 15.34
N TYR A 189 -15.55 37.01 14.62
CA TYR A 189 -14.42 36.21 15.10
C TYR A 189 -13.12 36.71 14.46
N THR A 190 -12.05 36.76 15.23
CA THR A 190 -10.72 37.17 14.75
C THR A 190 -9.67 36.22 15.27
N ILE A 191 -8.56 36.13 14.54
CA ILE A 191 -7.44 35.29 14.91
C ILE A 191 -6.18 36.14 14.94
N ASP A 192 -5.52 36.12 16.08
CA ASP A 192 -4.21 36.73 16.23
C ASP A 192 -3.16 35.86 15.49
N ASN A 193 -1.93 36.34 15.34
CA ASN A 193 -0.81 35.52 14.84
C ASN A 193 -0.95 34.88 13.43
N LEU A 194 -1.63 35.55 12.50
CA LEU A 194 -1.62 35.20 11.07
C LEU A 194 -0.20 35.34 10.48
N GLN A 195 0.26 34.30 9.81
CA GLN A 195 1.52 34.26 9.06
C GLN A 195 1.21 34.03 7.58
N GLU A 196 1.75 34.87 6.72
CA GLU A 196 1.55 34.78 5.28
C GLU A 196 2.15 33.48 4.71
N ALA A 197 1.42 32.82 3.80
CA ALA A 197 1.95 31.73 3.01
C ALA A 197 3.05 32.26 2.08
N THR A 198 4.16 31.53 1.96
CA THR A 198 5.23 31.90 1.02
C THR A 198 5.37 30.85 -0.07
N GLN A 199 5.23 31.29 -1.31
CA GLN A 199 5.39 30.48 -2.51
C GLN A 199 6.43 31.13 -3.41
N SER A 200 7.47 30.35 -3.75
CA SER A 200 8.61 30.80 -4.55
C SER A 200 8.38 30.69 -6.05
N ALA A 201 7.42 29.87 -6.47
CA ALA A 201 7.04 29.69 -7.87
C ALA A 201 6.20 30.89 -8.38
N GLU A 202 6.57 31.42 -9.54
CA GLU A 202 5.99 32.64 -10.11
C GLU A 202 4.49 32.50 -10.43
N ASP A 203 4.08 31.33 -10.90
CA ASP A 203 2.69 31.00 -11.24
C ASP A 203 1.74 30.99 -10.02
N TYR A 204 2.29 30.99 -8.80
CA TYR A 204 1.54 30.85 -7.56
C TYR A 204 1.74 32.02 -6.59
N LYS A 205 2.34 33.14 -7.06
CA LYS A 205 2.54 34.34 -6.24
C LYS A 205 1.25 34.93 -5.68
N GLU A 206 0.12 34.73 -6.37
CA GLU A 206 -1.20 35.20 -5.93
C GLU A 206 -1.64 34.61 -4.58
N TYR A 207 -1.09 33.45 -4.19
CA TYR A 207 -1.41 32.83 -2.91
C TYR A 207 -0.68 33.46 -1.73
N ASN A 208 0.41 34.19 -1.98
CA ASN A 208 1.15 34.85 -0.90
C ASN A 208 0.25 35.91 -0.24
N ASP A 209 -0.46 36.71 -1.03
CA ASP A 209 -1.34 37.77 -0.48
C ASP A 209 -2.71 37.27 0.03
N ASN A 210 -3.04 35.98 -0.16
CA ASN A 210 -4.39 35.45 0.06
C ASN A 210 -4.45 34.25 1.01
N ILE A 211 -3.34 33.58 1.32
CA ILE A 211 -3.33 32.43 2.23
C ILE A 211 -2.51 32.77 3.46
N TYR A 212 -3.10 32.52 4.63
CA TYR A 212 -2.49 32.76 5.92
C TYR A 212 -2.53 31.48 6.77
N PHE A 213 -1.52 31.30 7.59
CA PHE A 213 -1.39 30.23 8.57
C PHE A 213 -1.50 30.84 9.97
N ALA A 214 -2.30 30.23 10.83
CA ALA A 214 -2.25 30.54 12.26
C ALA A 214 -2.17 29.25 13.08
N GLU A 215 -1.46 29.34 14.20
CA GLU A 215 -1.50 28.31 15.23
C GLU A 215 -2.58 28.70 16.25
N GLY A 216 -3.43 27.74 16.61
CA GLY A 216 -4.58 27.96 17.48
C GLY A 216 -5.81 27.20 16.99
N GLY A 217 -6.93 27.37 17.68
CA GLY A 217 -8.19 26.78 17.27
C GLY A 217 -9.38 27.31 18.04
N PHE A 218 -10.55 27.08 17.46
CA PHE A 218 -11.83 27.36 18.10
C PHE A 218 -12.26 26.18 18.96
N THR A 219 -12.92 26.48 20.07
CA THR A 219 -13.65 25.46 20.84
C THR A 219 -14.80 24.90 20.00
N PHE A 220 -15.34 23.75 20.40
CA PHE A 220 -16.48 23.14 19.72
C PHE A 220 -17.69 24.09 19.68
N ASP A 221 -17.96 24.82 20.76
CA ASP A 221 -19.08 25.75 20.84
C ASP A 221 -18.88 26.97 19.92
N GLU A 222 -17.66 27.52 19.87
CA GLU A 222 -17.32 28.61 18.95
C GLU A 222 -17.39 28.16 17.50
N MET A 223 -16.89 26.97 17.17
CA MET A 223 -16.95 26.45 15.81
C MET A 223 -18.40 26.22 15.38
N ASN A 224 -19.27 25.71 16.26
CA ASN A 224 -20.70 25.57 15.96
C ASN A 224 -21.37 26.94 15.74
N ASP A 225 -21.05 27.94 16.55
CA ASP A 225 -21.56 29.31 16.36
C ASP A 225 -21.10 29.89 15.02
N ILE A 226 -19.81 29.76 14.69
CA ILE A 226 -19.25 30.20 13.39
C ILE A 226 -19.96 29.51 12.23
N MET A 227 -20.09 28.18 12.25
CA MET A 227 -20.76 27.45 11.15
C MET A 227 -22.21 27.88 10.99
N LYS A 228 -22.91 28.15 12.10
CA LYS A 228 -24.28 28.64 12.08
C LYS A 228 -24.35 30.03 11.46
N LYS A 229 -23.51 30.97 11.89
CA LYS A 229 -23.47 32.33 11.33
C LYS A 229 -23.05 32.34 9.87
N PHE A 230 -22.14 31.47 9.47
CA PHE A 230 -21.79 31.29 8.05
C PHE A 230 -22.95 30.81 7.20
N THR A 231 -23.97 30.18 7.79
CA THR A 231 -25.15 29.69 7.08
C THR A 231 -26.30 30.68 7.18
N GLU A 232 -26.48 31.37 8.31
CA GLU A 232 -27.69 32.16 8.61
C GLU A 232 -27.49 33.68 8.53
N ASP A 233 -26.25 34.19 8.65
CA ASP A 233 -25.96 35.62 8.84
C ASP A 233 -25.37 36.31 7.58
N ASP A 234 -25.50 35.71 6.38
CA ASP A 234 -25.07 36.31 5.10
C ASP A 234 -23.62 36.84 5.15
N PRO A 235 -22.62 35.95 5.39
CA PRO A 235 -21.24 36.37 5.66
C PRO A 235 -20.55 37.03 4.45
N ASP A 236 -21.05 36.82 3.23
CA ASP A 236 -20.57 37.46 2.00
C ASP A 236 -21.35 38.73 1.61
N GLY A 237 -22.49 39.00 2.27
CA GLY A 237 -23.24 40.24 2.16
C GLY A 237 -24.01 40.37 0.84
N ASN A 238 -24.35 39.25 0.20
CA ASN A 238 -25.03 39.22 -1.09
C ASN A 238 -26.57 39.27 -0.95
N GLY A 239 -27.10 39.04 0.26
CA GLY A 239 -28.53 39.06 0.58
C GLY A 239 -29.31 37.82 0.15
N GLU A 240 -28.64 36.78 -0.32
CA GLU A 240 -29.16 35.47 -0.69
C GLU A 240 -28.71 34.40 0.34
N ASP A 241 -29.52 33.36 0.54
CA ASP A 241 -29.20 32.25 1.45
C ASP A 241 -28.49 31.14 0.64
N ASP A 242 -27.23 31.40 0.28
CA ASP A 242 -26.40 30.51 -0.54
C ASP A 242 -25.05 30.14 0.08
N THR A 243 -24.80 30.60 1.31
CA THR A 243 -23.58 30.33 2.06
C THR A 243 -23.73 29.09 2.96
N TYR A 244 -22.65 28.30 3.09
CA TYR A 244 -22.64 27.07 3.87
C TYR A 244 -21.54 27.13 4.93
N GLY A 245 -21.86 26.73 6.17
CA GLY A 245 -20.87 26.66 7.26
C GLY A 245 -19.68 25.74 6.97
N ILE A 246 -19.91 24.59 6.33
CA ILE A 246 -18.83 23.68 5.94
C ILE A 246 -19.15 23.00 4.61
N ALA A 247 -18.18 23.02 3.71
CA ALA A 247 -18.17 22.18 2.52
C ALA A 247 -17.13 21.08 2.73
N SER A 248 -17.48 19.84 2.39
CA SER A 248 -16.53 18.73 2.38
C SER A 248 -15.59 18.84 1.18
N GLU A 249 -14.30 18.54 1.42
CA GLU A 249 -13.15 18.61 0.50
C GLU A 249 -12.45 19.98 0.37
N CYS A 250 -11.51 20.25 1.29
CA CYS A 250 -10.40 21.18 1.03
C CYS A 250 -9.07 20.40 1.14
N GLN A 251 -8.72 19.66 0.08
CA GLN A 251 -7.49 18.87 0.03
C GLN A 251 -6.29 19.75 -0.36
N TRP A 252 -5.66 20.40 0.62
CA TRP A 252 -4.33 20.98 0.45
C TRP A 252 -3.31 20.19 1.25
N LYS A 253 -2.43 19.47 0.57
CA LYS A 253 -1.34 18.69 1.18
C LYS A 253 -0.19 19.62 1.56
N LEU A 254 -0.01 19.98 2.84
CA LEU A 254 1.23 20.54 3.42
C LEU A 254 1.01 20.99 4.88
N GLY A 255 1.34 20.21 5.91
CA GLY A 255 1.35 20.80 7.26
C GLY A 255 1.52 19.85 8.44
N LYS A 256 2.05 20.44 9.53
CA LYS A 256 2.19 19.87 10.87
C LYS A 256 0.81 19.69 11.55
N PRO A 257 0.69 18.83 12.57
CA PRO A 257 -0.55 18.70 13.31
C PRO A 257 -0.86 20.01 14.05
N ASN A 258 -2.14 20.42 14.05
CA ASN A 258 -2.70 21.61 14.72
C ASN A 258 -2.55 22.97 14.01
N THR A 259 -2.24 23.00 12.71
CA THR A 259 -2.28 24.25 11.95
C THR A 259 -3.63 24.43 11.28
N ILE A 260 -4.38 25.47 11.67
CA ILE A 260 -5.56 25.92 10.91
C ILE A 260 -5.07 26.88 9.84
N ARG A 261 -5.61 26.73 8.63
CA ARG A 261 -5.29 27.61 7.50
C ARG A 261 -6.44 28.56 7.27
N PHE A 262 -6.11 29.78 6.86
CA PHE A 262 -7.07 30.82 6.57
C PHE A 262 -6.87 31.24 5.13
N ILE A 263 -7.95 31.28 4.38
CA ILE A 263 -7.92 31.76 3.01
C ILE A 263 -8.69 33.08 3.03
N ARG A 264 -8.01 34.14 2.65
CA ARG A 264 -8.63 35.41 2.31
C ARG A 264 -9.05 35.32 0.84
N ILE A 265 -10.34 35.45 0.58
CA ILE A 265 -10.88 35.40 -0.79
C ILE A 265 -11.24 36.85 -1.15
N ARG A 266 -10.43 37.46 -2.01
CA ARG A 266 -10.73 38.77 -2.62
C ARG A 266 -11.43 38.64 -3.95
#